data_AF-A0A434SPB2-F1
#
_entry.id   AF-A0A434SPB2-F1
#
_cell.length_a   1.000
_cell.length_b   1.000
_cell.length_c   1.000
_cell.angle_alpha   90.00
_cell.angle_beta   90.00
_cell.angle_gamma   90.00
#
_symmetry.space_group_name_H-M   'P 1'
#
loop_
_entity.id
_entity.type
_entity.pdbx_description
1 polymer ?
#
loop_
_entity_poly.entity_id
_entity_poly.type
_entity_poly.pdbx_seq_one_letter_code
_entity_poly.pdbx_strand_id
1 'polypeptide(L)'
;MRLVWAFLFALASGVVFAASPEDDYIAARDKAISDIAAQESSNAEVEALDGANTKALADLEKRLSAILGPLAVKDFPATGTINLQSLSASDIGFGMLDGLRYAKSDAGPSIVATTRGLVERWLRSKADEDDEGLRLPAGIDEALKLDAFYTQAIGSDAAFVKTLDFSLKKPEGADIAVARLGGWTQDVGPIYDQQVVVAVVKGDRVLVAEAPASPPVPKIAACEALWTAADAAAQKFQQAYQNSDLKDQQAYDSANAAWEKGDGDYRACMGERLPGDPGFPALLAEAQQLADRMTGK
;
A
#
# COMPACT_ATOMS: atom_id res chain seq x y z
N MET A 1 45.26 66.53 -7.18
CA MET A 1 44.05 65.92 -6.60
C MET A 1 43.92 64.50 -7.14
N ARG A 2 43.96 63.51 -6.26
CA ARG A 2 43.91 62.06 -6.54
C ARG A 2 42.45 61.62 -6.61
N LEU A 3 42.08 60.78 -7.57
CA LEU A 3 40.83 60.02 -7.54
C LEU A 3 41.14 58.56 -7.86
N VAL A 4 41.08 57.74 -6.82
CA VAL A 4 41.19 56.29 -6.84
C VAL A 4 39.78 55.74 -6.99
N TRP A 5 39.55 54.95 -8.04
CA TRP A 5 38.31 54.21 -8.25
C TRP A 5 38.39 52.88 -7.51
N ALA A 6 37.54 52.68 -6.50
CA ALA A 6 37.37 51.41 -5.82
C ALA A 6 36.09 50.75 -6.34
N PHE A 7 36.24 49.65 -7.10
CA PHE A 7 35.14 48.75 -7.41
C PHE A 7 34.88 47.84 -6.20
N LEU A 8 33.72 48.01 -5.57
CA LEU A 8 33.18 47.05 -4.60
C LEU A 8 32.51 45.90 -5.38
N PHE A 9 33.11 44.73 -5.34
CA PHE A 9 32.46 43.47 -5.69
C PHE A 9 31.57 43.03 -4.52
N ALA A 10 30.26 43.16 -4.67
CA ALA A 10 29.28 42.56 -3.77
C ALA A 10 29.17 41.06 -4.10
N LEU A 11 29.78 40.22 -3.27
CA LEU A 11 29.54 38.77 -3.27
C LEU A 11 28.11 38.53 -2.73
N ALA A 12 27.17 38.32 -3.63
CA ALA A 12 25.87 37.75 -3.29
C ALA A 12 26.09 36.27 -2.91
N SER A 13 26.20 36.01 -1.61
CA SER A 13 26.19 34.66 -1.05
C SER A 13 24.79 34.07 -1.22
N GLY A 14 24.48 33.53 -2.40
CA GLY A 14 23.31 32.69 -2.58
C GLY A 14 23.47 31.47 -1.68
N VAL A 15 22.59 31.32 -0.69
CA VAL A 15 22.48 30.09 0.09
C VAL A 15 22.00 29.01 -0.88
N VAL A 16 22.93 28.21 -1.40
CA VAL A 16 22.61 26.95 -2.04
C VAL A 16 22.15 26.03 -0.93
N PHE A 17 20.82 25.91 -0.75
CA PHE A 17 20.26 24.84 0.06
C PHE A 17 20.67 23.53 -0.62
N ALA A 18 21.52 22.75 0.03
CA ALA A 18 21.78 21.38 -0.40
C ALA A 18 20.43 20.65 -0.45
N ALA A 19 20.19 19.92 -1.54
CA ALA A 19 19.01 19.08 -1.69
C ALA A 19 18.91 18.15 -0.47
N SER A 20 17.70 17.94 0.05
CA SER A 20 17.53 17.00 1.14
C SER A 20 17.83 15.57 0.64
N PRO A 21 18.19 14.63 1.52
CA PRO A 21 18.34 13.23 1.13
C PRO A 21 17.10 12.66 0.42
N GLU A 22 15.90 13.12 0.76
CA GLU A 22 14.67 12.77 0.06
C GLU A 22 14.60 13.38 -1.35
N ASP A 23 14.98 14.64 -1.53
CA ASP A 23 15.01 15.25 -2.87
C ASP A 23 16.02 14.55 -3.78
N ASP A 24 17.19 14.19 -3.26
CA ASP A 24 18.19 13.40 -3.99
C ASP A 24 17.68 12.00 -4.35
N TYR A 25 16.89 11.38 -3.46
CA TYR A 25 16.23 10.11 -3.73
C TYR A 25 15.18 10.23 -4.84
N ILE A 26 14.30 11.23 -4.75
CA ILE A 26 13.25 11.47 -5.75
C ILE A 26 13.87 11.78 -7.12
N ALA A 27 14.88 12.64 -7.18
CA ALA A 27 15.57 12.94 -8.43
C ALA A 27 16.22 11.69 -9.06
N ALA A 28 16.80 10.80 -8.24
CA ALA A 28 17.35 9.54 -8.72
C ALA A 28 16.27 8.58 -9.25
N ARG A 29 15.13 8.49 -8.56
CA ARG A 29 13.99 7.66 -8.95
C ARG A 29 13.39 8.14 -10.27
N ASP A 30 13.09 9.44 -10.37
CA ASP A 30 12.46 10.02 -11.55
C ASP A 30 13.40 9.93 -12.77
N LYS A 31 14.71 10.07 -12.56
CA LYS A 31 15.71 9.79 -13.60
C LYS A 31 15.67 8.34 -14.05
N ALA A 32 15.65 7.38 -13.12
CA ALA A 32 15.62 5.96 -13.46
C ALA A 32 14.35 5.58 -14.24
N ILE A 33 13.18 6.09 -13.82
CA ILE A 33 11.90 5.93 -14.54
C ILE A 33 12.04 6.47 -15.98
N SER A 34 12.58 7.69 -16.14
CA SER A 34 12.78 8.29 -17.47
C SER A 34 13.76 7.50 -18.34
N ASP A 35 14.85 6.98 -17.76
CA ASP A 35 15.86 6.20 -18.49
C ASP A 35 15.29 4.83 -18.93
N ILE A 36 14.43 4.21 -18.12
CA ILE A 36 13.73 2.95 -18.44
C ILE A 36 12.69 3.19 -19.55
N ALA A 37 11.85 4.21 -19.40
CA ALA A 37 10.86 4.58 -20.42
C ALA A 37 11.50 4.88 -21.80
N ALA A 38 12.70 5.48 -21.81
CA ALA A 38 13.45 5.73 -23.03
C ALA A 38 13.96 4.43 -23.69
N GLN A 39 14.36 3.44 -22.89
CA GLN A 39 14.76 2.12 -23.38
C GLN A 39 13.57 1.34 -23.94
N GLU A 40 12.42 1.37 -23.27
CA GLU A 40 11.17 0.77 -23.75
C GLU A 40 10.74 1.39 -25.08
N SER A 41 10.75 2.71 -25.17
CA SER A 41 10.45 3.45 -26.40
C SER A 41 11.40 3.12 -27.56
N SER A 42 12.60 2.63 -27.24
CA SER A 42 13.61 2.21 -28.22
C SER A 42 13.53 0.72 -28.56
N ASN A 43 12.55 -0.01 -28.02
CA ASN A 43 12.41 -1.46 -28.10
C ASN A 43 13.69 -2.19 -27.65
N ALA A 44 14.27 -1.76 -26.53
CA ALA A 44 15.35 -2.49 -25.89
C ALA A 44 14.89 -3.92 -25.55
N GLU A 45 15.82 -4.89 -25.61
CA GLU A 45 15.57 -6.27 -25.22
C GLU A 45 15.13 -6.35 -23.75
N VAL A 46 14.25 -7.30 -23.44
CA VAL A 46 13.65 -7.45 -22.10
C VAL A 46 14.73 -7.60 -21.02
N GLU A 47 15.78 -8.37 -21.27
CA GLU A 47 16.87 -8.57 -20.31
C GLU A 47 17.64 -7.28 -20.01
N ALA A 48 17.71 -6.34 -20.95
CA ALA A 48 18.33 -5.04 -20.74
C ALA A 48 17.44 -4.15 -19.85
N LEU A 49 16.13 -4.17 -20.08
CA LEU A 49 15.14 -3.48 -19.24
C LEU A 49 15.14 -4.01 -17.81
N ASP A 50 15.08 -5.33 -17.64
CA ASP A 50 15.13 -6.00 -16.34
C ASP A 50 16.41 -5.67 -15.58
N GLY A 51 17.54 -5.68 -16.29
CA GLY A 51 18.85 -5.31 -15.74
C GLY A 51 18.91 -3.85 -15.30
N ALA A 52 18.32 -2.93 -16.08
CA ALA A 52 18.24 -1.51 -15.74
C ALA A 52 17.34 -1.27 -14.52
N ASN A 53 16.15 -1.89 -14.50
CA ASN A 53 15.20 -1.82 -13.39
C ASN A 53 15.83 -2.36 -12.08
N THR A 54 16.40 -3.56 -12.12
CA THR A 54 17.06 -4.18 -10.95
C THR A 54 18.18 -3.30 -10.40
N LYS A 55 19.02 -2.75 -11.29
CA LYS A 55 20.13 -1.87 -10.90
C LYS A 55 19.63 -0.57 -10.26
N ALA A 56 18.58 0.03 -10.82
CA ALA A 56 18.01 1.25 -10.30
C ALA A 56 17.35 1.04 -8.93
N LEU A 57 16.54 -0.02 -8.78
CA LEU A 57 15.93 -0.39 -7.50
C LEU A 57 16.99 -0.62 -6.41
N ALA A 58 18.12 -1.27 -6.72
CA ALA A 58 19.22 -1.45 -5.78
C ALA A 58 19.94 -0.15 -5.39
N ASP A 59 19.99 0.87 -6.26
CA ASP A 59 20.50 2.21 -5.90
C ASP A 59 19.52 2.94 -4.98
N LEU A 60 18.23 2.91 -5.34
CA LEU A 60 17.15 3.52 -4.58
C LEU A 60 17.02 2.90 -3.18
N GLU A 61 17.18 1.58 -3.04
CA GLU A 61 17.18 0.90 -1.76
C GLU A 61 18.27 1.43 -0.80
N LYS A 62 19.47 1.67 -1.32
CA LYS A 62 20.59 2.22 -0.53
C LYS A 62 20.29 3.63 -0.05
N ARG A 63 19.70 4.46 -0.91
CA ARG A 63 19.30 5.84 -0.57
C ARG A 63 18.20 5.84 0.50
N LEU A 64 17.17 5.01 0.33
CA LEU A 64 16.11 4.84 1.34
C LEU A 64 16.67 4.31 2.67
N SER A 65 17.61 3.36 2.62
CA SER A 65 18.29 2.86 3.83
C SER A 65 19.03 3.95 4.57
N ALA A 66 19.64 4.90 3.86
CA ALA A 66 20.30 6.06 4.48
C ALA A 66 19.30 7.06 5.07
N ILE A 67 18.14 7.26 4.43
CA ILE A 67 17.06 8.15 4.92
C ILE A 67 16.36 7.57 6.15
N LEU A 68 16.05 6.27 6.12
CA LEU A 68 15.25 5.59 7.13
C LEU A 68 16.09 5.10 8.32
N GLY A 69 17.35 4.73 8.06
CA GLY A 69 18.18 4.05 9.04
C GLY A 69 17.62 2.67 9.43
N PRO A 70 18.21 2.02 10.45
CA PRO A 70 17.73 0.73 10.93
C PRO A 70 16.31 0.81 11.50
N LEU A 71 15.48 -0.20 11.22
CA LEU A 71 14.17 -0.32 11.85
C LEU A 71 14.32 -0.74 13.32
N ALA A 72 13.79 0.07 14.21
CA ALA A 72 13.80 -0.18 15.66
C ALA A 72 12.45 -0.70 16.16
N VAL A 73 11.88 -1.69 15.47
CA VAL A 73 10.61 -2.33 15.85
C VAL A 73 10.88 -3.76 16.33
N LYS A 74 10.38 -4.09 17.52
CA LYS A 74 10.58 -5.40 18.14
C LYS A 74 10.08 -6.52 17.22
N ASP A 75 10.87 -7.61 17.13
CA ASP A 75 10.58 -8.84 16.38
C ASP A 75 10.60 -8.72 14.85
N PHE A 76 11.01 -7.57 14.31
CA PHE A 76 11.25 -7.34 12.89
C PHE A 76 12.76 -7.19 12.60
N PRO A 77 13.20 -7.50 11.36
CA PRO A 77 14.60 -7.28 10.99
C PRO A 77 14.93 -5.79 11.01
N ALA A 78 16.19 -5.46 11.34
CA ALA A 78 16.66 -4.08 11.37
C ALA A 78 16.89 -3.49 9.97
N THR A 79 17.04 -4.34 8.96
CA THR A 79 17.24 -3.98 7.55
C THR A 79 16.07 -4.49 6.71
N GLY A 80 15.69 -3.74 5.69
CA GLY A 80 14.61 -4.07 4.77
C GLY A 80 15.04 -3.94 3.32
N THR A 81 14.19 -4.39 2.41
CA THR A 81 14.36 -4.26 0.96
C THR A 81 13.45 -3.18 0.41
N ILE A 82 13.73 -2.62 -0.75
CA ILE A 82 12.86 -1.63 -1.38
C ILE A 82 11.42 -2.17 -1.57
N ASN A 83 10.42 -1.33 -1.29
CA ASN A 83 9.01 -1.67 -1.45
C ASN A 83 8.53 -1.55 -2.90
N LEU A 84 9.14 -0.67 -3.70
CA LEU A 84 8.88 -0.57 -5.14
C LEU A 84 9.29 -1.87 -5.83
N GLN A 85 8.41 -2.42 -6.67
CA GLN A 85 8.70 -3.65 -7.42
C GLN A 85 9.13 -3.35 -8.86
N SER A 86 8.61 -2.27 -9.46
CA SER A 86 9.05 -1.81 -10.77
C SER A 86 9.12 -0.28 -10.87
N LEU A 87 9.99 0.19 -11.74
CA LEU A 87 10.12 1.58 -12.18
C LEU A 87 9.61 1.77 -13.62
N SER A 88 9.09 0.71 -14.24
CA SER A 88 8.40 0.77 -15.54
C SER A 88 6.90 0.97 -15.35
N ALA A 89 6.32 1.95 -16.04
CA ALA A 89 4.88 2.22 -15.96
C ALA A 89 4.01 1.10 -16.56
N SER A 90 4.57 0.16 -17.33
CA SER A 90 3.84 -0.99 -17.88
C SER A 90 3.81 -2.20 -16.95
N ASP A 91 4.56 -2.18 -15.86
CA ASP A 91 4.73 -3.33 -14.99
C ASP A 91 3.88 -3.26 -13.73
N ILE A 92 3.51 -4.44 -13.23
CA ILE A 92 2.92 -4.60 -11.90
C ILE A 92 3.88 -4.06 -10.83
N GLY A 93 3.33 -3.32 -9.87
CA GLY A 93 4.08 -2.74 -8.75
C GLY A 93 4.85 -1.46 -9.09
N PHE A 94 4.57 -0.84 -10.24
CA PHE A 94 4.94 0.55 -10.51
C PHE A 94 4.17 1.53 -9.64
N GLY A 95 4.84 2.61 -9.22
CA GLY A 95 4.20 3.72 -8.51
C GLY A 95 3.70 3.35 -7.11
N MET A 96 4.19 2.25 -6.54
CA MET A 96 3.97 1.91 -5.13
C MET A 96 4.58 2.95 -4.19
N LEU A 97 4.26 2.87 -2.90
CA LEU A 97 4.80 3.80 -1.92
C LEU A 97 6.32 3.64 -1.77
N ASP A 98 7.06 4.73 -1.92
CA ASP A 98 8.50 4.77 -1.69
C ASP A 98 8.81 4.43 -0.22
N GLY A 99 9.61 3.39 0.01
CA GLY A 99 9.92 2.91 1.35
C GLY A 99 10.69 1.60 1.36
N LEU A 100 11.00 1.13 2.56
CA LEU A 100 11.62 -0.18 2.78
C LEU A 100 10.63 -1.14 3.45
N ARG A 101 10.56 -2.37 2.94
CA ARG A 101 9.82 -3.49 3.50
C ARG A 101 10.73 -4.36 4.37
N TYR A 102 10.30 -4.59 5.60
CA TYR A 102 10.98 -5.39 6.62
C TYR A 102 10.13 -6.64 6.86
N ALA A 103 10.34 -7.68 6.06
CA ALA A 103 9.58 -8.92 6.13
C ALA A 103 10.29 -9.95 7.01
N LYS A 104 9.53 -10.71 7.82
CA LYS A 104 10.07 -11.83 8.61
C LYS A 104 10.21 -13.12 7.80
N SER A 105 9.38 -13.26 6.77
CA SER A 105 9.35 -14.34 5.78
C SER A 105 8.39 -13.93 4.66
N ASP A 106 8.42 -14.62 3.52
CA ASP A 106 7.58 -14.29 2.35
C ASP A 106 6.07 -14.23 2.67
N ALA A 107 5.57 -15.15 3.49
CA ALA A 107 4.16 -15.19 3.92
C ALA A 107 3.94 -14.73 5.38
N GLY A 108 4.96 -14.11 5.98
CA GLY A 108 4.93 -13.72 7.40
C GLY A 108 4.62 -12.24 7.59
N PRO A 109 4.62 -11.78 8.85
CA PRO A 109 4.46 -10.36 9.15
C PRO A 109 5.50 -9.50 8.43
N SER A 110 5.07 -8.36 7.91
CA SER A 110 5.94 -7.38 7.27
C SER A 110 5.59 -5.94 7.69
N ILE A 111 6.57 -5.04 7.61
CA ILE A 111 6.37 -3.59 7.81
C ILE A 111 6.94 -2.86 6.61
N VAL A 112 6.17 -1.99 5.98
CA VAL A 112 6.69 -0.97 5.08
C VAL A 112 6.94 0.30 5.89
N ALA A 113 8.18 0.77 5.92
CA ALA A 113 8.56 2.02 6.55
C ALA A 113 8.89 3.08 5.50
N THR A 114 8.44 4.29 5.76
CA THR A 114 8.71 5.46 4.94
C THR A 114 8.71 6.73 5.81
N THR A 115 8.88 7.89 5.17
CA THR A 115 8.78 9.19 5.82
C THR A 115 7.46 9.87 5.51
N ARG A 116 7.10 10.86 6.32
CA ARG A 116 5.96 11.71 6.05
C ARG A 116 6.14 12.46 4.73
N GLY A 117 7.33 12.99 4.47
CA GLY A 117 7.64 13.71 3.24
C GLY A 117 7.45 12.87 1.97
N LEU A 118 7.88 11.61 1.99
CA LEU A 118 7.69 10.68 0.88
C LEU A 118 6.21 10.30 0.68
N VAL A 119 5.47 10.00 1.76
CA VAL A 119 4.03 9.71 1.67
C VAL A 119 3.25 10.90 1.12
N GLU A 120 3.55 12.12 1.58
CA GLU A 120 2.88 13.32 1.08
C GLU A 120 3.17 13.58 -0.40
N ARG A 121 4.39 13.32 -0.87
CA ARG A 121 4.73 13.41 -2.29
C ARG A 121 3.98 12.37 -3.12
N TRP A 122 3.95 11.13 -2.63
CA TRP A 122 3.24 10.03 -3.28
C TRP A 122 1.72 10.26 -3.33
N LEU A 123 1.11 10.72 -2.22
CA LEU A 123 -0.33 11.05 -2.19
C LEU A 123 -0.67 12.22 -3.11
N ARG A 124 0.23 13.20 -3.30
CA ARG A 124 0.04 14.26 -4.29
C ARG A 124 -0.01 13.69 -5.71
N SER A 125 0.91 12.80 -6.09
CA SER A 125 0.81 12.15 -7.40
C SER A 125 -0.45 11.30 -7.52
N LYS A 126 -0.89 10.65 -6.44
CA LYS A 126 -2.13 9.85 -6.44
C LYS A 126 -3.41 10.67 -6.47
N ALA A 127 -3.38 11.92 -6.01
CA ALA A 127 -4.51 12.84 -6.13
C ALA A 127 -4.70 13.34 -7.57
N ASP A 128 -3.61 13.40 -8.34
CA ASP A 128 -3.61 13.88 -9.72
C ASP A 128 -3.94 12.79 -10.75
N GLU A 129 -4.10 11.51 -10.34
CA GLU A 129 -4.36 10.40 -11.27
C GLU A 129 -5.62 10.58 -12.10
N ASP A 130 -5.57 10.25 -13.40
CA ASP A 130 -6.72 10.42 -14.28
C ASP A 130 -7.85 9.43 -14.01
N ASP A 131 -7.50 8.20 -13.59
CA ASP A 131 -8.46 7.18 -13.20
C ASP A 131 -9.06 7.49 -11.83
N GLU A 132 -10.34 7.87 -11.81
CA GLU A 132 -11.08 8.17 -10.57
C GLU A 132 -11.08 7.01 -9.57
N GLY A 133 -11.01 5.76 -10.04
CA GLY A 133 -10.94 4.57 -9.18
C GLY A 133 -9.59 4.40 -8.49
N LEU A 134 -8.53 5.04 -9.01
CA LEU A 134 -7.17 5.02 -8.45
C LEU A 134 -6.81 6.29 -7.66
N ARG A 135 -7.62 7.35 -7.78
CA ARG A 135 -7.38 8.61 -7.06
C ARG A 135 -7.40 8.41 -5.55
N LEU A 136 -6.37 8.93 -4.87
CA LEU A 136 -6.30 9.02 -3.41
C LEU A 136 -6.36 10.48 -2.95
N PRO A 137 -6.92 10.76 -1.76
CA PRO A 137 -6.84 12.09 -1.18
C PRO A 137 -5.39 12.44 -0.85
N ALA A 138 -5.02 13.72 -0.99
CA ALA A 138 -3.67 14.19 -0.68
C ALA A 138 -3.32 14.13 0.82
N GLY A 139 -4.33 14.07 1.70
CA GLY A 139 -4.17 14.01 3.15
C GLY A 139 -3.92 12.59 3.66
N ILE A 140 -2.91 12.42 4.52
CA ILE A 140 -2.54 11.11 5.07
C ILE A 140 -3.68 10.49 5.88
N ASP A 141 -4.35 11.24 6.76
CA ASP A 141 -5.40 10.70 7.63
C ASP A 141 -6.60 10.15 6.82
N GLU A 142 -6.99 10.87 5.78
CA GLU A 142 -8.05 10.49 4.85
C GLU A 142 -7.63 9.29 4.00
N ALA A 143 -6.39 9.28 3.49
CA ALA A 143 -5.88 8.20 2.65
C ALA A 143 -5.81 6.87 3.41
N LEU A 144 -5.31 6.89 4.65
CA LEU A 144 -5.24 5.70 5.52
C LEU A 144 -6.61 5.09 5.83
N LYS A 145 -7.71 5.80 5.56
CA LYS A 145 -9.08 5.30 5.73
C LYS A 145 -9.60 4.53 4.50
N LEU A 146 -8.85 4.48 3.41
CA LEU A 146 -9.27 3.89 2.14
C LEU A 146 -8.52 2.58 1.87
N ASP A 147 -9.24 1.58 1.37
CA ASP A 147 -8.64 0.30 0.99
C ASP A 147 -7.65 0.48 -0.17
N ALA A 148 -7.98 1.38 -1.10
CA ALA A 148 -7.13 1.78 -2.22
C ALA A 148 -5.74 2.30 -1.80
N PHE A 149 -5.61 2.91 -0.62
CA PHE A 149 -4.30 3.30 -0.10
C PHE A 149 -3.41 2.06 0.10
N TYR A 150 -3.93 1.03 0.77
CA TYR A 150 -3.16 -0.19 1.07
C TYR A 150 -2.89 -0.99 -0.21
N THR A 151 -3.88 -1.10 -1.10
CA THR A 151 -3.71 -1.69 -2.43
C THR A 151 -2.56 -1.06 -3.18
N GLN A 152 -2.50 0.27 -3.26
CA GLN A 152 -1.46 0.94 -4.05
C GLN A 152 -0.13 1.10 -3.30
N ALA A 153 -0.15 1.19 -1.97
CA ALA A 153 1.06 1.42 -1.18
C ALA A 153 1.88 0.15 -0.99
N ILE A 154 1.22 -0.97 -0.65
CA ILE A 154 1.89 -2.19 -0.19
C ILE A 154 1.39 -3.47 -0.87
N GLY A 155 0.28 -3.42 -1.62
CA GLY A 155 -0.12 -4.48 -2.56
C GLY A 155 0.45 -4.22 -3.94
N SER A 156 0.66 -5.27 -4.73
CA SER A 156 1.09 -5.11 -6.14
C SER A 156 0.20 -5.87 -7.10
N ASP A 157 -0.12 -7.12 -6.78
CA ASP A 157 -0.91 -8.01 -7.63
C ASP A 157 -2.33 -8.24 -7.11
N ALA A 158 -2.66 -7.84 -5.89
CA ALA A 158 -3.97 -8.05 -5.28
C ALA A 158 -4.48 -6.79 -4.57
N ALA A 159 -5.80 -6.60 -4.59
CA ALA A 159 -6.44 -5.51 -3.87
C ALA A 159 -6.61 -5.86 -2.40
N PHE A 160 -6.31 -4.91 -1.51
CA PHE A 160 -6.77 -4.99 -0.14
C PHE A 160 -8.27 -4.76 -0.12
N VAL A 161 -9.01 -5.65 0.53
CA VAL A 161 -10.45 -5.48 0.77
C VAL A 161 -10.70 -5.61 2.26
N LYS A 162 -11.23 -4.54 2.85
CA LYS A 162 -11.51 -4.47 4.29
C LYS A 162 -12.76 -5.28 4.65
N THR A 163 -12.62 -6.03 5.74
CA THR A 163 -13.72 -6.62 6.50
C THR A 163 -14.25 -5.64 7.56
N LEU A 164 -13.36 -5.09 8.40
CA LEU A 164 -13.72 -4.08 9.39
C LEU A 164 -12.52 -3.21 9.81
N ASP A 165 -12.81 -2.06 10.44
CA ASP A 165 -11.80 -1.24 11.13
C ASP A 165 -11.75 -1.63 12.62
N PHE A 166 -10.54 -1.79 13.16
CA PHE A 166 -10.33 -2.00 14.59
C PHE A 166 -10.37 -0.67 15.36
N SER A 167 -11.01 -0.68 16.52
CA SER A 167 -10.99 0.46 17.45
C SER A 167 -9.74 0.41 18.33
N LEU A 168 -8.63 0.96 17.83
CA LEU A 168 -7.38 1.04 18.60
C LEU A 168 -7.42 2.12 19.68
N LYS A 169 -6.69 1.87 20.76
CA LYS A 169 -6.18 2.96 21.60
C LYS A 169 -4.97 3.54 20.90
N LYS A 170 -5.01 4.84 20.57
CA LYS A 170 -3.88 5.50 19.91
C LYS A 170 -2.60 5.30 20.74
N PRO A 171 -1.54 4.68 20.18
CA PRO A 171 -0.29 4.49 20.88
C PRO A 171 0.33 5.82 21.31
N GLU A 172 1.13 5.79 22.37
CA GLU A 172 1.74 7.00 22.92
C GLU A 172 2.73 7.65 21.94
N GLY A 173 2.57 8.95 21.73
CA GLY A 173 3.38 9.71 20.78
C GLY A 173 3.05 9.46 19.31
N ALA A 174 2.07 8.60 18.99
CA ALA A 174 1.55 8.51 17.63
C ALA A 174 0.66 9.73 17.32
N ASP A 175 0.83 10.27 16.12
CA ASP A 175 -0.04 11.29 15.55
C ASP A 175 -1.34 10.63 15.08
N ILE A 176 -1.20 9.54 14.31
CA ILE A 176 -2.28 8.74 13.71
C ILE A 176 -2.00 7.26 13.96
N ALA A 177 -3.05 6.49 14.25
CA ALA A 177 -3.02 5.03 14.25
C ALA A 177 -4.34 4.49 13.69
N VAL A 178 -4.26 3.74 12.60
CA VAL A 178 -5.40 3.07 11.96
C VAL A 178 -5.10 1.58 11.91
N ALA A 179 -6.08 0.75 12.26
CA ALA A 179 -5.96 -0.69 12.08
C ALA A 179 -7.20 -1.26 11.43
N ARG A 180 -6.98 -2.26 10.59
CA ARG A 180 -7.98 -2.88 9.75
C ARG A 180 -7.81 -4.38 9.79
N LEU A 181 -8.93 -5.07 9.67
CA LEU A 181 -8.98 -6.46 9.31
C LEU A 181 -9.47 -6.55 7.86
N GLY A 182 -8.79 -7.30 7.02
CA GLY A 182 -9.16 -7.51 5.63
C GLY A 182 -8.27 -8.55 5.00
N GLY A 183 -8.22 -8.63 3.67
CA GLY A 183 -7.23 -9.47 3.01
C GLY A 183 -6.98 -9.06 1.56
N TRP A 184 -6.02 -9.75 0.94
CA TRP A 184 -5.56 -9.48 -0.41
C TRP A 184 -6.27 -10.42 -1.39
N THR A 185 -6.97 -9.88 -2.39
CA THR A 185 -7.67 -10.69 -3.41
C THR A 185 -7.62 -10.07 -4.80
N GLN A 186 -7.61 -10.92 -5.82
CA GLN A 186 -7.85 -10.56 -7.23
C GLN A 186 -9.29 -10.84 -7.66
N ASP A 187 -9.98 -11.73 -6.91
CA ASP A 187 -11.31 -12.23 -7.24
C ASP A 187 -12.35 -11.73 -6.24
N VAL A 188 -13.62 -11.72 -6.68
CA VAL A 188 -14.76 -11.40 -5.83
C VAL A 188 -15.12 -12.62 -4.96
N GLY A 189 -15.30 -12.38 -3.66
CA GLY A 189 -15.83 -13.36 -2.72
C GLY A 189 -15.19 -13.29 -1.34
N PRO A 190 -15.65 -14.14 -0.39
CA PRO A 190 -15.14 -14.18 0.97
C PRO A 190 -13.63 -14.43 1.03
N ILE A 191 -12.94 -13.53 1.71
CA ILE A 191 -11.51 -13.65 1.99
C ILE A 191 -11.32 -14.34 3.33
N TYR A 192 -10.99 -15.63 3.29
CA TYR A 192 -10.81 -16.44 4.51
C TYR A 192 -9.44 -16.21 5.17
N ASP A 193 -8.41 -15.99 4.37
CA ASP A 193 -7.05 -15.73 4.84
C ASP A 193 -6.86 -14.23 5.10
N GLN A 194 -7.38 -13.77 6.23
CA GLN A 194 -7.35 -12.36 6.60
C GLN A 194 -6.03 -11.94 7.26
N GLN A 195 -5.70 -10.67 7.07
CA GLN A 195 -4.56 -9.96 7.63
C GLN A 195 -5.06 -8.89 8.61
N VAL A 196 -4.31 -8.72 9.69
CA VAL A 196 -4.35 -7.51 10.51
C VAL A 196 -3.38 -6.51 9.87
N VAL A 197 -3.91 -5.39 9.39
CA VAL A 197 -3.14 -4.32 8.75
C VAL A 197 -3.20 -3.07 9.62
N VAL A 198 -2.04 -2.51 9.97
CA VAL A 198 -1.93 -1.39 10.90
C VAL A 198 -1.04 -0.31 10.30
N ALA A 199 -1.54 0.92 10.21
CA ALA A 199 -0.75 2.09 9.85
C ALA A 199 -0.55 2.99 11.08
N VAL A 200 0.70 3.38 11.34
CA VAL A 200 1.05 4.33 12.40
C VAL A 200 1.87 5.47 11.82
N VAL A 201 1.49 6.69 12.18
CA VAL A 201 2.24 7.90 11.88
C VAL A 201 2.77 8.47 13.19
N LYS A 202 4.08 8.68 13.28
CA LYS A 202 4.76 9.23 14.46
C LYS A 202 5.88 10.17 14.04
N GLY A 203 5.66 11.47 14.21
CA GLY A 203 6.59 12.50 13.78
C GLY A 203 6.81 12.41 12.27
N ASP A 204 8.05 12.17 11.87
CA ASP A 204 8.43 12.02 10.46
C ASP A 204 8.27 10.57 9.93
N ARG A 205 7.98 9.58 10.78
CA ARG A 205 7.88 8.18 10.34
C ARG A 205 6.45 7.78 10.06
N VAL A 206 6.25 7.06 8.95
CA VAL A 206 5.02 6.36 8.61
C VAL A 206 5.35 4.89 8.44
N LEU A 207 4.67 4.03 9.21
CA LEU A 207 4.85 2.58 9.18
C LEU A 207 3.52 1.93 8.82
N VAL A 208 3.52 1.01 7.87
CA VAL A 208 2.36 0.18 7.51
C VAL A 208 2.74 -1.27 7.70
N ALA A 209 2.17 -1.91 8.71
CA ALA A 209 2.41 -3.29 9.06
C ALA A 209 1.26 -4.18 8.58
N GLU A 210 1.58 -5.40 8.18
CA GLU A 210 0.61 -6.46 7.94
C GLU A 210 1.07 -7.76 8.62
N ALA A 211 0.12 -8.54 9.11
CA ALA A 211 0.36 -9.86 9.68
C ALA A 211 -0.85 -10.77 9.45
N PRO A 212 -0.65 -12.07 9.20
CA PRO A 212 -1.75 -13.02 9.14
C PRO A 212 -2.52 -13.02 10.45
N ALA A 213 -3.85 -12.88 10.38
CA ALA A 213 -4.70 -12.81 11.56
C ALA A 213 -4.49 -14.03 12.48
N SER A 214 -4.19 -13.76 13.75
CA SER A 214 -3.96 -14.79 14.77
C SER A 214 -4.74 -14.47 16.05
N PRO A 215 -5.83 -15.21 16.35
CA PRO A 215 -6.29 -16.44 15.70
C PRO A 215 -6.88 -16.22 14.31
N PRO A 216 -7.00 -17.28 13.47
CA PRO A 216 -7.73 -17.18 12.20
C PRO A 216 -9.14 -16.64 12.40
N VAL A 217 -9.59 -15.78 11.48
CA VAL A 217 -10.92 -15.19 11.53
C VAL A 217 -11.99 -16.29 11.39
N PRO A 218 -12.97 -16.39 12.30
CA PRO A 218 -13.97 -17.45 12.24
C PRO A 218 -14.92 -17.25 11.07
N LYS A 219 -15.37 -18.36 10.48
CA LYS A 219 -16.47 -18.36 9.50
C LYS A 219 -17.80 -18.27 10.25
N ILE A 220 -18.47 -17.13 10.14
CA ILE A 220 -19.77 -16.92 10.79
C ILE A 220 -20.86 -17.47 9.86
N ALA A 221 -21.51 -18.57 10.28
CA ALA A 221 -22.46 -19.31 9.45
C ALA A 221 -23.58 -18.43 8.83
N ALA A 222 -24.05 -17.42 9.55
CA ALA A 222 -25.04 -16.48 9.04
C ALA A 222 -24.51 -15.63 7.87
N CYS A 223 -23.23 -15.25 7.89
CA CYS A 223 -22.59 -14.50 6.81
C CYS A 223 -22.26 -15.42 5.63
N GLU A 224 -21.76 -16.64 5.89
CA GLU A 224 -21.53 -17.66 4.86
C GLU A 224 -22.79 -17.96 4.04
N ALA A 225 -23.96 -17.96 4.69
CA ALA A 225 -25.23 -18.18 4.02
C ALA A 225 -25.57 -17.08 3.01
N LEU A 226 -25.17 -15.83 3.25
CA LEU A 226 -25.34 -14.71 2.31
C LEU A 226 -24.53 -14.94 1.04
N TRP A 227 -23.24 -15.27 1.21
CA TRP A 227 -22.36 -15.59 0.08
C TRP A 227 -22.86 -16.81 -0.69
N THR A 228 -23.20 -17.89 0.01
CA THR A 228 -23.66 -19.14 -0.63
C THR A 228 -24.90 -18.90 -1.48
N ALA A 229 -25.84 -18.06 -1.02
CA ALA A 229 -27.03 -17.72 -1.79
C ALA A 229 -26.70 -16.86 -3.02
N ALA A 230 -25.80 -15.89 -2.87
CA ALA A 230 -25.35 -15.03 -3.96
C ALA A 230 -24.59 -15.82 -5.03
N ASP A 231 -23.64 -16.67 -4.62
CA ASP A 231 -22.87 -17.53 -5.52
C ASP A 231 -23.78 -18.51 -6.29
N ALA A 232 -24.75 -19.14 -5.62
CA ALA A 232 -25.73 -19.99 -6.28
C ALA A 232 -26.61 -19.23 -7.31
N ALA A 233 -26.86 -17.94 -7.09
CA ALA A 233 -27.56 -17.10 -8.07
C ALA A 233 -26.65 -16.72 -9.23
N ALA A 234 -25.42 -16.28 -8.95
CA ALA A 234 -24.42 -15.92 -9.95
C ALA A 234 -24.08 -17.10 -10.87
N GLN A 235 -23.91 -18.31 -10.33
CA GLN A 235 -23.64 -19.51 -11.12
C GLN A 235 -24.75 -19.82 -12.14
N LYS A 236 -26.03 -19.51 -11.85
CA LYS A 236 -27.12 -19.69 -12.82
C LYS A 236 -27.01 -18.73 -13.99
N PHE A 237 -26.66 -17.47 -13.71
CA PHE A 237 -26.41 -16.47 -14.75
C PHE A 237 -25.15 -16.83 -15.55
N GLN A 238 -24.09 -17.26 -14.88
CA GLN A 238 -22.86 -17.70 -15.53
C GLN A 238 -23.09 -18.91 -16.45
N GLN A 239 -23.94 -19.86 -16.03
CA GLN A 239 -24.33 -20.98 -16.87
C GLN A 239 -25.12 -20.53 -18.11
N ALA A 240 -26.03 -19.55 -17.98
CA ALA A 240 -26.74 -18.98 -19.12
C ALA A 240 -25.78 -18.28 -20.10
N TYR A 241 -24.82 -17.51 -19.58
CA TYR A 241 -23.76 -16.89 -20.37
C TYR A 241 -22.91 -17.94 -21.11
N GLN A 242 -22.47 -19.01 -20.44
CA GLN A 242 -21.72 -20.11 -21.05
C GLN A 242 -22.54 -20.84 -22.13
N ASN A 243 -23.80 -21.15 -21.86
CA ASN A 243 -24.71 -21.81 -22.82
C ASN A 243 -25.04 -20.95 -24.04
N SER A 244 -24.80 -19.64 -23.97
CA SER A 244 -24.97 -18.71 -25.10
C SER A 244 -23.73 -18.63 -26.01
N ASP A 245 -22.72 -19.47 -25.79
CA ASP A 245 -21.37 -19.33 -26.36
C ASP A 245 -20.74 -17.96 -26.02
N LEU A 246 -20.92 -17.50 -24.77
CA LEU A 246 -20.37 -16.23 -24.27
C LEU A 246 -20.91 -14.98 -24.97
N LYS A 247 -22.18 -15.00 -25.42
CA LYS A 247 -22.82 -13.89 -26.15
C LYS A 247 -23.85 -13.15 -25.32
N ASP A 248 -24.41 -13.77 -24.28
CA ASP A 248 -25.39 -13.16 -23.38
C ASP A 248 -24.68 -12.27 -22.34
N GLN A 249 -24.32 -11.06 -22.77
CA GLN A 249 -23.66 -10.08 -21.91
C GLN A 249 -24.49 -9.74 -20.67
N GLN A 250 -25.82 -9.74 -20.79
CA GLN A 250 -26.69 -9.45 -19.65
C GLN A 250 -26.57 -10.54 -18.57
N ALA A 251 -26.45 -11.81 -18.97
CA ALA A 251 -26.20 -12.89 -18.04
C ALA A 251 -24.82 -12.76 -17.37
N TYR A 252 -23.78 -12.40 -18.13
CA TYR A 252 -22.45 -12.14 -17.55
C TYR A 252 -22.48 -11.00 -16.52
N ASP A 253 -23.07 -9.85 -16.89
CA ASP A 253 -23.17 -8.69 -16.00
C ASP A 253 -24.00 -9.01 -14.74
N SER A 254 -25.06 -9.82 -14.90
CA SER A 254 -25.89 -10.27 -13.77
C SER A 254 -25.16 -11.24 -12.84
N ALA A 255 -24.26 -12.08 -13.37
CA ALA A 255 -23.42 -12.94 -12.55
C ALA A 255 -22.46 -12.11 -11.70
N ASN A 256 -21.74 -11.16 -12.32
CA ASN A 256 -20.82 -10.28 -11.62
C ASN A 256 -21.53 -9.43 -10.56
N ALA A 257 -22.67 -8.80 -10.91
CA ALA A 257 -23.44 -8.01 -9.96
C ALA A 257 -23.94 -8.85 -8.76
N ALA A 258 -24.28 -10.12 -8.98
CA ALA A 258 -24.67 -11.03 -7.91
C ALA A 258 -23.47 -11.38 -7.00
N TRP A 259 -22.30 -11.67 -7.56
CA TRP A 259 -21.08 -11.90 -6.79
C TRP A 259 -20.64 -10.66 -6.00
N GLU A 260 -20.54 -9.49 -6.65
CA GLU A 260 -20.14 -8.23 -6.00
C GLU A 260 -21.05 -7.89 -4.82
N LYS A 261 -22.37 -8.00 -5.04
CA LYS A 261 -23.34 -7.80 -3.97
C LYS A 261 -23.18 -8.85 -2.86
N GLY A 262 -22.99 -10.11 -3.22
CA GLY A 262 -22.79 -11.21 -2.27
C GLY A 262 -21.57 -11.02 -1.37
N ASP A 263 -20.45 -10.61 -1.95
CA ASP A 263 -19.22 -10.28 -1.20
C ASP A 263 -19.44 -9.06 -0.30
N GLY A 264 -20.04 -7.99 -0.83
CA GLY A 264 -20.38 -6.80 -0.03
C GLY A 264 -21.28 -7.12 1.16
N ASP A 265 -22.34 -7.91 0.95
CA ASP A 265 -23.26 -8.35 2.01
C ASP A 265 -22.55 -9.26 3.03
N TYR A 266 -21.69 -10.17 2.57
CA TYR A 266 -20.86 -11.03 3.43
C TYR A 266 -19.99 -10.19 4.36
N ARG A 267 -19.23 -9.24 3.81
CA ARG A 267 -18.32 -8.38 4.60
C ARG A 267 -19.08 -7.46 5.54
N ALA A 268 -20.21 -6.90 5.12
CA ALA A 268 -21.07 -6.13 6.01
C ALA A 268 -21.57 -6.97 7.20
N CYS A 269 -22.00 -8.21 6.94
CA CYS A 269 -22.40 -9.14 8.00
C CYS A 269 -21.24 -9.50 8.94
N MET A 270 -20.04 -9.73 8.40
CA MET A 270 -18.84 -9.99 9.19
C MET A 270 -18.49 -8.78 10.06
N GLY A 271 -18.53 -7.56 9.51
CA GLY A 271 -18.28 -6.32 10.26
C GLY A 271 -19.26 -6.11 11.42
N GLU A 272 -20.51 -6.53 11.27
CA GLU A 272 -21.51 -6.46 12.35
C GLU A 272 -21.32 -7.55 13.41
N ARG A 273 -21.06 -8.80 12.99
CA ARG A 273 -21.12 -9.96 13.89
C ARG A 273 -19.79 -10.33 14.52
N LEU A 274 -18.67 -10.13 13.81
CA LEU A 274 -17.35 -10.50 14.28
C LEU A 274 -16.98 -9.83 15.62
N PRO A 275 -17.32 -8.56 15.91
CA PRO A 275 -17.06 -7.96 17.22
C PRO A 275 -17.70 -8.70 18.41
N GLY A 276 -18.77 -9.47 18.19
CA GLY A 276 -19.41 -10.31 19.19
C GLY A 276 -18.83 -11.73 19.31
N ASP A 277 -17.88 -12.10 18.46
CA ASP A 277 -17.25 -13.42 18.47
C ASP A 277 -16.19 -13.53 19.59
N PRO A 278 -16.07 -14.69 20.27
CA PRO A 278 -15.06 -14.90 21.32
C PRO A 278 -13.60 -14.70 20.89
N GLY A 279 -13.28 -14.84 19.60
CA GLY A 279 -11.94 -14.63 19.05
C GLY A 279 -11.58 -13.16 18.80
N PHE A 280 -12.57 -12.27 18.68
CA PHE A 280 -12.34 -10.87 18.33
C PHE A 280 -11.43 -10.10 19.30
N PRO A 281 -11.54 -10.27 20.64
CA PRO A 281 -10.61 -9.61 21.56
C PRO A 281 -9.14 -9.94 21.31
N ALA A 282 -8.82 -11.15 20.84
CA ALA A 282 -7.46 -11.54 20.51
C ALA A 282 -6.96 -10.83 19.23
N LEU A 283 -7.80 -10.75 18.20
CA LEU A 283 -7.51 -9.99 16.97
C LEU A 283 -7.27 -8.50 17.26
N LEU A 284 -8.12 -7.89 18.09
CA LEU A 284 -7.96 -6.50 18.49
C LEU A 284 -6.66 -6.30 19.30
N ALA A 285 -6.33 -7.25 20.18
CA ALA A 285 -5.08 -7.22 20.94
C ALA A 285 -3.85 -7.38 20.04
N GLU A 286 -3.92 -8.21 19.00
CA GLU A 286 -2.87 -8.33 17.98
C GLU A 286 -2.65 -7.00 17.26
N ALA A 287 -3.72 -6.37 16.77
CA ALA A 287 -3.66 -5.06 16.12
C ALA A 287 -3.05 -3.99 17.04
N GLN A 288 -3.48 -3.95 18.31
CA GLN A 288 -2.93 -3.03 19.30
C GLN A 288 -1.44 -3.28 19.56
N GLN A 289 -1.02 -4.54 19.71
CA GLN A 289 0.38 -4.88 19.95
C GLN A 289 1.26 -4.48 18.76
N LEU A 290 0.78 -4.67 17.52
CA LEU A 290 1.52 -4.25 16.33
C LEU A 290 1.67 -2.72 16.29
N ALA A 291 0.60 -1.98 16.59
CA ALA A 291 0.62 -0.52 16.71
C ALA A 291 1.60 -0.03 17.80
N ASP A 292 1.56 -0.66 18.97
CA ASP A 292 2.41 -0.29 20.11
C ASP A 292 3.90 -0.52 19.79
N ARG A 293 4.25 -1.68 19.22
CA ARG A 293 5.63 -2.01 18.80
C ARG A 293 6.18 -1.01 17.79
N MET A 294 5.37 -0.57 16.84
CA MET A 294 5.74 0.45 15.85
C MET A 294 6.07 1.81 16.48
N THR A 295 5.61 2.07 17.70
CA THR A 295 5.98 3.29 18.45
C THR A 295 7.13 3.11 19.44
N GLY A 296 7.73 1.91 19.51
CA GLY A 296 8.86 1.60 20.38
C GLY A 296 8.47 1.06 21.76
N LYS A 297 7.27 0.50 21.92
CA LYS A 297 6.83 -0.20 23.14
C LYS A 297 6.97 -1.71 23.05
#